data_AF-A0A4V6ILD0-F1
#
_entry.id   AF-A0A4V6ILD0-F1
#
_cell.length_a   1.000
_cell.length_b   1.000
_cell.length_c   1.000
_cell.angle_alpha   90.00
_cell.angle_beta   90.00
_cell.angle_gamma   90.00
#
_symmetry.space_group_name_H-M   'P 1'
#
loop_
_entity.id
_entity.type
_entity.pdbx_description
1 polymer ?
#
loop_
_entity_poly.entity_id
_entity_poly.type
_entity_poly.pdbx_seq_one_letter_code
_entity_poly.pdbx_strand_id
1 'polypeptide(L)'
;MPSEHIVNFAWPEVSSTLSVAALVLALAVFVFGLFSGVRANKVRIVFAVILAALIGWFTMPLAVKAAETMHILSTKAGGMILVTAMMVFVAVIATSIYEIITVTFPDIGMASKK
;
A
#
# COMPACT_ATOMS: atom_id res chain seq x y z
N MET A 1 -4.94 8.33 39.14
CA MET A 1 -5.50 7.31 38.22
C MET A 1 -4.37 6.83 37.32
N PRO A 2 -4.28 5.53 37.04
CA PRO A 2 -3.07 4.88 36.54
C PRO A 2 -2.71 5.38 35.14
N SER A 3 -1.42 5.62 34.92
CA SER A 3 -0.78 6.02 33.67
C SER A 3 -1.40 5.35 32.45
N GLU A 4 -2.06 6.14 31.60
CA GLU A 4 -2.53 5.68 30.31
C GLU A 4 -1.37 5.08 29.53
N HIS A 5 -1.51 3.82 29.17
CA HIS A 5 -0.59 3.11 28.29
C HIS A 5 -0.44 3.93 27.00
N ILE A 6 0.68 4.64 26.87
CA ILE A 6 1.16 5.17 25.59
C ILE A 6 1.38 3.92 24.74
N VAL A 7 0.51 3.71 23.76
CA VAL A 7 0.72 2.69 22.76
C VAL A 7 1.90 3.18 21.95
N ASN A 8 3.10 2.70 22.28
CA ASN A 8 4.30 2.99 21.50
C ASN A 8 4.10 2.39 20.11
N PHE A 9 3.70 3.23 19.16
CA PHE A 9 3.59 2.84 17.77
C PHE A 9 5.00 2.62 17.23
N ALA A 10 5.47 1.38 17.23
CA ALA A 10 6.79 1.01 16.77
C ALA A 10 6.69 0.25 15.44
N TRP A 11 7.39 0.74 14.43
CA TRP A 11 7.56 0.06 13.15
C TRP A 11 9.04 -0.29 12.97
N PRO A 12 9.40 -1.41 12.31
CA PRO A 12 10.81 -1.75 12.09
C PRO A 12 11.56 -0.62 11.38
N GLU A 13 12.78 -0.35 11.85
CA GLU A 13 13.67 0.57 11.15
C GLU A 13 14.16 -0.07 9.85
N VAL A 14 13.70 0.49 8.74
CA VAL A 14 14.12 0.09 7.39
C VAL A 14 14.88 1.26 6.76
N SER A 15 15.86 0.97 5.91
CA SER A 15 16.62 2.00 5.19
C SER A 15 15.67 3.01 4.52
N SER A 16 15.96 4.30 4.71
CA SER A 16 15.19 5.40 4.11
C SER A 16 15.14 5.28 2.59
N THR A 17 16.23 4.85 1.97
CA THR A 17 16.31 4.61 0.52
C THR A 17 15.27 3.59 0.06
N LEU A 18 15.12 2.48 0.79
CA LEU A 18 14.16 1.43 0.45
C LEU A 18 12.72 1.94 0.61
N SER A 19 12.47 2.70 1.68
CA SER A 19 11.15 3.25 1.95
C SER A 19 10.73 4.29 0.89
N VAL A 20 11.68 5.13 0.47
CA VAL A 20 11.46 6.12 -0.60
C VAL A 20 11.23 5.41 -1.93
N ALA A 21 12.02 4.39 -2.25
CA ALA A 21 11.80 3.59 -3.46
C ALA A 21 10.42 2.94 -3.47
N ALA A 22 9.96 2.38 -2.34
CA ALA A 22 8.62 1.83 -2.20
C ALA A 22 7.53 2.90 -2.39
N LEU A 23 7.72 4.11 -1.86
CA LEU A 23 6.79 5.22 -2.05
C LEU A 23 6.70 5.66 -3.51
N VAL A 24 7.84 5.80 -4.18
CA VAL A 24 7.89 6.16 -5.60
C VAL A 24 7.22 5.08 -6.45
N LEU A 25 7.47 3.80 -6.15
CA LEU A 25 6.83 2.68 -6.83
C LEU A 25 5.31 2.70 -6.63
N ALA A 26 4.84 2.94 -5.40
CA ALA A 26 3.41 3.08 -5.10
C ALA A 26 2.74 4.17 -5.94
N LEU A 27 3.36 5.34 -6.01
CA LEU A 27 2.84 6.48 -6.77
C LEU A 27 2.80 6.19 -8.27
N ALA A 28 3.87 5.59 -8.83
CA ALA A 28 3.91 5.19 -10.22
C ALA A 28 2.79 4.20 -10.55
N VAL A 29 2.64 3.16 -9.73
CA VAL A 29 1.57 2.16 -9.84
C VAL A 29 0.18 2.80 -9.77
N PHE A 30 -0.05 3.73 -8.85
CA PHE A 30 -1.33 4.43 -8.78
C PHE A 30 -1.65 5.20 -10.07
N VAL A 31 -0.68 5.96 -10.58
CA VAL A 31 -0.85 6.75 -11.82
C VAL A 31 -1.12 5.84 -13.02
N PHE A 32 -0.40 4.73 -13.16
CA PHE A 32 -0.65 3.77 -14.24
C PHE A 32 -2.00 3.05 -14.09
N GLY A 33 -2.44 2.79 -12.85
CA GLY A 33 -3.74 2.20 -12.55
C GLY A 33 -4.90 3.03 -13.10
N LEU A 34 -4.86 4.35 -12.89
CA LEU A 34 -5.93 5.27 -13.34
C LEU A 34 -6.28 5.18 -14.84
N PHE A 35 -5.36 4.70 -15.68
CA PHE A 35 -5.56 4.56 -17.12
C PHE A 35 -5.88 3.12 -17.57
N SER A 36 -6.03 2.18 -16.64
CA SER A 36 -6.22 0.76 -16.94
C SER A 36 -7.68 0.32 -16.83
N GLY A 37 -8.13 -0.58 -17.71
CA GLY A 37 -9.53 -1.02 -17.85
C GLY A 37 -9.93 -2.17 -16.92
N VAL A 38 -11.19 -2.19 -16.51
CA VAL A 38 -11.77 -3.11 -15.52
C VAL A 38 -12.04 -4.50 -16.14
N ARG A 39 -11.22 -5.52 -15.83
CA ARG A 39 -11.54 -6.95 -16.08
C ARG A 39 -11.29 -7.75 -14.80
N ALA A 40 -12.07 -8.80 -14.50
CA ALA A 40 -12.01 -9.58 -13.25
C ALA A 40 -11.25 -10.95 -13.38
N ASN A 41 -10.20 -11.23 -12.58
CA ASN A 41 -9.47 -12.52 -12.49
C ASN A 41 -8.92 -12.75 -11.07
N LYS A 42 -9.33 -13.86 -10.44
CA LYS A 42 -8.99 -14.22 -9.05
C LYS A 42 -7.48 -14.27 -8.75
N VAL A 43 -6.66 -14.81 -9.65
CA VAL A 43 -5.20 -14.94 -9.42
C VAL A 43 -4.52 -13.57 -9.40
N ARG A 44 -4.97 -12.68 -10.29
CA ARG A 44 -4.45 -11.31 -10.39
C ARG A 44 -4.82 -10.47 -9.18
N ILE A 45 -6.01 -10.68 -8.61
CA ILE A 45 -6.44 -10.01 -7.36
C ILE A 45 -5.50 -10.38 -6.22
N VAL A 46 -5.25 -11.69 -6.01
CA VAL A 46 -4.38 -12.14 -4.91
C VAL A 46 -2.97 -11.57 -5.06
N PHE A 47 -2.40 -11.62 -6.27
CA PHE A 47 -1.06 -11.07 -6.53
C PHE A 47 -1.00 -9.56 -6.30
N ALA A 48 -2.02 -8.82 -6.73
CA ALA A 48 -2.09 -7.38 -6.53
C ALA A 48 -2.19 -7.00 -5.04
N VAL A 49 -2.98 -7.73 -4.27
CA VAL A 49 -3.10 -7.53 -2.82
C VAL A 49 -1.77 -7.79 -2.10
N ILE A 50 -1.05 -8.86 -2.46
CA ILE A 50 0.26 -9.18 -1.86
C ILE A 50 1.28 -8.09 -2.17
N LEU A 51 1.39 -7.67 -3.43
CA LEU A 51 2.32 -6.60 -3.81
C LEU A 51 1.98 -5.27 -3.12
N ALA A 52 0.70 -4.90 -3.08
CA ALA A 52 0.26 -3.68 -2.42
C ALA A 52 0.56 -3.71 -0.92
N ALA A 53 0.35 -4.84 -0.26
CA ALA A 53 0.68 -5.02 1.15
C ALA A 53 2.20 -4.88 1.41
N LEU A 54 3.05 -5.44 0.55
CA LEU A 54 4.51 -5.28 0.65
C LEU A 54 4.93 -3.82 0.45
N ILE A 55 4.38 -3.15 -0.57
CA ILE A 55 4.66 -1.73 -0.83
C ILE A 55 4.21 -0.87 0.36
N GLY A 56 3.01 -1.10 0.89
CA GLY A 56 2.49 -0.46 2.09
C GLY A 56 3.37 -0.66 3.32
N TRP A 57 3.84 -1.89 3.51
CA TRP A 57 4.74 -2.24 4.62
C TRP A 57 6.06 -1.47 4.55
N PHE A 58 6.66 -1.37 3.37
CA PHE A 58 7.92 -0.65 3.17
C PHE A 58 7.75 0.88 3.14
N THR A 59 6.55 1.40 2.87
CA THR A 59 6.27 2.84 2.94
C THR A 59 5.95 3.30 4.36
N MET A 60 5.51 2.39 5.24
CA MET A 60 5.13 2.73 6.60
C MET A 60 6.20 3.45 7.44
N PRO A 61 7.51 3.11 7.40
CA PRO A 61 8.54 3.88 8.12
C PRO A 61 8.54 5.38 7.77
N LEU A 62 8.28 5.73 6.51
CA LEU A 62 8.18 7.14 6.10
C LEU A 62 6.89 7.78 6.60
N ALA A 63 5.77 7.06 6.55
CA ALA A 63 4.50 7.53 7.07
C ALA A 63 4.55 7.79 8.58
N VAL A 64 5.23 6.91 9.33
CA VAL A 64 5.50 7.09 10.77
C VAL A 64 6.35 8.32 11.01
N LYS A 65 7.48 8.47 10.30
CA LYS A 65 8.34 9.68 10.43
C LYS A 65 7.58 10.97 10.12
N ALA A 66 6.72 10.98 9.09
CA ALA A 66 5.88 12.12 8.77
C ALA A 66 4.81 12.39 9.85
N ALA A 67 4.24 11.34 10.45
CA ALA A 67 3.27 11.49 11.53
C ALA A 67 3.91 11.96 12.84
N GLU A 68 5.16 11.56 13.12
CA GLU A 68 5.96 12.06 14.25
C GLU A 68 6.24 13.56 14.12
N THR A 69 6.70 14.01 12.95
CA THR A 69 7.00 15.44 12.73
C THR A 69 5.76 16.34 12.81
N MET A 70 4.58 15.80 12.49
CA MET A 70 3.30 16.50 12.62
C MET A 70 2.66 16.35 14.02
N HIS A 71 3.34 15.71 14.98
CA HIS A 71 2.81 15.37 16.31
C HIS A 71 1.49 14.56 16.30
N ILE A 72 1.16 13.89 15.20
CA ILE A 72 -0.07 13.10 15.06
C ILE A 72 -0.02 11.87 15.97
N LEU A 73 1.15 11.25 16.13
CA LEU A 73 1.34 10.07 16.99
C LEU A 73 1.24 10.36 18.49
N SER A 74 1.12 11.62 18.91
CA SER A 74 0.94 11.98 20.33
C SER A 74 -0.40 11.54 20.91
N THR A 75 -1.37 11.18 20.05
CA THR A 75 -2.72 10.78 20.47
C THR A 75 -3.10 9.42 19.89
N LYS A 76 -3.92 8.66 20.63
CA LYS A 76 -4.50 7.39 20.15
C LYS A 76 -5.28 7.58 18.85
N ALA A 77 -5.98 8.72 18.71
CA ALA A 77 -6.72 9.07 17.51
C ALA A 77 -5.79 9.26 16.30
N GLY A 78 -4.65 9.93 16.47
CA GLY A 78 -3.71 10.13 15.37
C GLY A 78 -3.03 8.84 14.90
N GLY A 79 -2.70 7.93 15.82
CA GLY A 79 -2.25 6.58 15.45
C GLY A 79 -3.31 5.81 14.63
N MET A 80 -4.58 5.92 15.01
CA MET A 80 -5.69 5.31 14.25
C MET A 80 -5.87 5.95 12.86
N ILE A 81 -5.75 7.28 12.76
CA ILE A 81 -5.81 8.01 11.48
C ILE A 81 -4.66 7.56 10.57
N LEU A 82 -3.44 7.45 11.09
CA LEU A 82 -2.28 6.98 10.31
C LEU A 82 -2.51 5.58 9.75
N VAL A 83 -2.92 4.63 10.60
CA VAL A 83 -3.18 3.25 10.17
C VAL A 83 -4.31 3.20 9.13
N THR A 84 -5.39 3.95 9.34
CA THR A 84 -6.52 4.01 8.41
C THR A 84 -6.09 4.59 7.06
N ALA A 85 -5.32 5.68 7.06
CA ALA A 85 -4.79 6.28 5.84
C ALA A 85 -3.90 5.28 5.07
N MET A 86 -3.07 4.51 5.77
CA MET A 86 -2.23 3.48 5.17
C MET A 86 -3.05 2.29 4.64
N MET A 87 -4.14 1.90 5.31
CA MET A 87 -5.05 0.87 4.80
C MET A 87 -5.72 1.32 3.50
N VAL A 88 -6.21 2.55 3.43
CA VAL A 88 -6.81 3.12 2.22
C VAL A 88 -5.77 3.22 1.10
N PHE A 89 -4.56 3.69 1.42
CA PHE A 89 -3.45 3.74 0.47
C PHE A 89 -3.12 2.37 -0.12
N VAL A 90 -2.98 1.33 0.71
CA VAL A 90 -2.75 -0.05 0.25
C VAL A 90 -3.91 -0.55 -0.62
N ALA A 91 -5.16 -0.26 -0.26
CA ALA A 91 -6.31 -0.65 -1.06
C ALA A 91 -6.29 -0.02 -2.47
N VAL A 92 -5.95 1.27 -2.55
CA VAL A 92 -5.82 2.01 -3.82
C VAL A 92 -4.68 1.46 -4.67
N ILE A 93 -3.56 1.09 -4.05
CA ILE A 93 -2.45 0.44 -4.77
C ILE A 93 -2.88 -0.93 -5.27
N ALA A 94 -3.57 -1.73 -4.45
CA ALA A 94 -4.03 -3.05 -4.83
C ALA A 94 -4.96 -2.99 -6.05
N THR A 95 -5.91 -2.06 -6.08
CA THR A 95 -6.76 -1.85 -7.27
C THR A 95 -5.92 -1.42 -8.47
N SER A 96 -4.97 -0.51 -8.30
CA SER A 96 -4.14 -0.02 -9.40
C SER A 96 -3.24 -1.11 -10.00
N ILE A 97 -2.56 -1.92 -9.17
CA ILE A 97 -1.74 -3.06 -9.62
C ILE A 97 -2.61 -4.05 -10.38
N TYR A 98 -3.77 -4.37 -9.81
CA TYR A 98 -4.70 -5.31 -10.39
C TYR A 98 -5.10 -4.89 -11.81
N GLU A 99 -5.46 -3.62 -11.94
CA GLU A 99 -5.97 -3.01 -13.15
C GLU A 99 -4.86 -2.96 -14.22
N ILE A 100 -3.63 -2.59 -13.85
CA ILE A 100 -2.44 -2.67 -14.72
C ILE A 100 -2.23 -4.10 -15.24
N ILE A 101 -2.18 -5.10 -14.36
CA ILE A 101 -1.97 -6.50 -14.78
C ILE A 101 -3.09 -6.95 -15.72
N THR A 102 -4.32 -6.51 -15.48
CA THR A 102 -5.45 -6.90 -16.33
C THR A 102 -5.39 -6.32 -17.73
N VAL A 103 -4.86 -5.11 -17.90
CA VAL A 103 -4.64 -4.50 -19.22
C VAL A 103 -3.39 -5.05 -19.90
N THR A 104 -2.28 -5.19 -19.17
CA THR A 104 -0.99 -5.61 -19.75
C THR A 104 -1.01 -7.07 -20.19
N PHE A 105 -1.80 -7.93 -19.53
CA PHE A 105 -1.93 -9.33 -19.91
C PHE A 105 -3.39 -9.64 -20.29
N PRO A 106 -3.89 -9.24 -21.46
CA PRO A 106 -5.28 -9.52 -21.81
C PRO A 106 -5.59 -11.02 -21.75
N ASP A 107 -4.70 -11.88 -22.24
CA ASP A 107 -4.94 -13.32 -22.40
C ASP A 107 -3.64 -14.12 -22.60
N ILE A 108 -3.05 -14.73 -21.55
CA ILE A 108 -2.01 -15.79 -21.71
C ILE A 108 -2.63 -17.18 -21.42
N GLY A 109 -3.87 -17.42 -21.85
CA GLY A 109 -4.54 -18.70 -21.55
C GLY A 109 -5.88 -18.97 -22.21
N MET A 110 -6.44 -18.04 -22.98
CA MET A 110 -7.66 -18.26 -23.76
C MET A 110 -7.43 -18.36 -25.28
N ALA A 111 -6.19 -18.54 -25.72
CA ALA A 111 -5.94 -19.24 -26.98
C ALA A 111 -6.20 -20.73 -26.72
N SER A 112 -7.47 -21.10 -26.80
CA SER A 112 -7.94 -22.47 -26.85
C SER A 112 -6.98 -23.29 -27.70
N LYS A 113 -6.47 -24.38 -27.13
CA LYS A 113 -5.98 -25.54 -27.90
C LYS A 113 -6.97 -25.76 -29.05
N LYS A 114 -6.52 -25.54 -30.28
CA LYS A 114 -7.11 -26.14 -31.47
C LYS A 114 -6.16 -27.24 -31.91
#